data_AF-A0A7W9EIH3-F1
#
_entry.id   AF-A0A7W9EIH3-F1
#
_cell.length_a   1.000
_cell.length_b   1.000
_cell.length_c   1.000
_cell.angle_alpha   90.00
_cell.angle_beta   90.00
_cell.angle_gamma   90.00
#
_symmetry.space_group_name_H-M   'P 1'
#
loop_
_entity.id
_entity.type
_entity.pdbx_description
1 polymer ?
#
loop_
_entity_poly.entity_id
_entity_poly.type
_entity_poly.pdbx_seq_one_letter_code
_entity_poly.pdbx_strand_id
1 'polypeptide(L)'
;MIRRAASAIDYRELARRRLPPFLFEYIDGGSYAEVTLRRNVEALEAVALRQRVLTGVDGVDLSSSLFGEATALPVALAPVGLAGMNARRGEVQAARAAAAAGVPFCLSTVSCCPLAEVAPASPRPLWFQLYMIRDRGFMRDLLAQARAANCSVLVFTVDMPVPGSRYRDIHSGLSGASGLRADMRRWWQAVLRPGWAWDVGIHGRPHQLGNVAPVLGKDSGLEDFLGWMRGNFDASVTWADLDFIRAEWDGPLVIKGVLDPEDARAAASLGADGIVVSNHGGRQLDGVPATAQALPPIAAAVGDRLTVLADGGVRSGLDVVRMLALGAKGVLLGRAWAYALSARGEAGVAHLLDLIAAEMRVAMTLTGRRSVAEIDRTVLV
;
A
#
# COMPACT_ATOMS: atom_id res chain seq x y z
N MET A 1 -18.56 26.11 -3.40
CA MET A 1 -17.27 25.80 -4.05
C MET A 1 -16.76 24.45 -3.57
N ILE A 2 -16.54 23.52 -4.49
CA ILE A 2 -15.87 22.25 -4.21
C ILE A 2 -14.41 22.58 -3.85
N ARG A 3 -13.96 22.32 -2.61
CA ARG A 3 -12.55 22.54 -2.22
C ARG A 3 -11.63 21.71 -3.13
N ARG A 4 -10.77 22.37 -3.91
CA ARG A 4 -9.67 21.70 -4.63
C ARG A 4 -8.68 21.19 -3.58
N ALA A 5 -8.36 19.90 -3.61
CA ALA A 5 -7.29 19.36 -2.78
C ALA A 5 -5.96 19.75 -3.44
N ALA A 6 -4.99 20.25 -2.68
CA ALA A 6 -3.65 20.56 -3.19
C ALA A 6 -2.60 19.54 -2.72
N SER A 7 -2.95 18.66 -1.78
CA SER A 7 -2.03 17.69 -1.19
C SER A 7 -2.73 16.39 -0.77
N ALA A 8 -1.94 15.35 -0.46
CA ALA A 8 -2.46 14.13 0.16
C ALA A 8 -3.13 14.40 1.53
N ILE A 9 -2.71 15.44 2.26
CA ILE A 9 -3.30 15.83 3.55
C ILE A 9 -4.67 16.50 3.37
N ASP A 10 -4.86 17.29 2.32
CA ASP A 10 -6.19 17.79 1.97
C ASP A 10 -7.13 16.64 1.62
N TYR A 11 -6.63 15.63 0.89
CA TYR A 11 -7.38 14.42 0.61
C TYR A 11 -7.73 13.64 1.88
N ARG A 12 -6.83 13.58 2.88
CA ARG A 12 -7.13 12.98 4.19
C ARG A 12 -8.31 13.67 4.85
N GLU A 13 -8.34 15.00 4.86
CA GLU A 13 -9.45 15.76 5.45
C GLU A 13 -10.75 15.60 4.67
N LEU A 14 -10.69 15.55 3.33
CA LEU A 14 -11.86 15.25 2.50
C LEU A 14 -12.40 13.84 2.75
N ALA A 15 -11.51 12.85 2.89
CA ALA A 15 -11.86 11.47 3.23
C ALA A 15 -12.55 11.40 4.60
N ARG A 16 -12.00 12.09 5.62
CA ARG A 16 -12.58 12.16 6.99
C ARG A 16 -14.01 12.67 7.01
N ARG A 17 -14.32 13.66 6.16
CA ARG A 17 -15.66 14.22 6.05
C ARG A 17 -16.64 13.31 5.32
N ARG A 18 -16.15 12.54 4.35
CA ARG A 18 -16.98 11.68 3.51
C ARG A 18 -17.25 10.31 4.12
N LEU A 19 -16.24 9.70 4.75
CA LEU A 19 -16.34 8.34 5.27
C LEU A 19 -17.10 8.26 6.61
N PRO A 20 -17.78 7.13 6.86
CA PRO A 20 -18.18 6.73 8.20
C PRO A 20 -16.95 6.68 9.12
N PRO A 21 -17.02 7.15 10.39
CA PRO A 21 -15.86 7.20 11.26
C PRO A 21 -15.11 5.86 11.39
N PHE A 22 -15.81 4.73 11.52
CA PHE A 22 -15.15 3.41 11.58
C PHE A 22 -14.30 3.05 10.35
N LEU A 23 -14.66 3.51 9.15
CA LEU A 23 -13.85 3.32 7.94
C LEU A 23 -12.70 4.32 7.88
N PHE A 24 -12.93 5.58 8.28
CA PHE A 24 -11.85 6.56 8.32
C PHE A 24 -10.77 6.14 9.33
N GLU A 25 -11.16 5.74 10.53
CA GLU A 25 -10.24 5.28 11.57
C GLU A 25 -9.48 4.01 11.13
N TYR A 26 -10.13 3.09 10.40
CA TYR A 26 -9.47 1.92 9.83
C TYR A 26 -8.31 2.28 8.89
N ILE A 27 -8.50 3.29 8.03
CA ILE A 27 -7.47 3.73 7.08
C ILE A 27 -6.40 4.55 7.81
N ASP A 28 -6.83 5.50 8.63
CA ASP A 28 -5.98 6.51 9.23
C ASP A 28 -5.11 5.94 10.36
N GLY A 29 -5.68 5.04 11.16
CA GLY A 29 -5.08 4.54 12.39
C GLY A 29 -3.85 3.65 12.21
N GLY A 30 -3.07 3.57 13.28
CA GLY A 30 -1.92 2.68 13.48
C GLY A 30 -2.12 1.74 14.66
N SER A 31 -1.06 1.01 15.01
CA SER A 31 -1.06 0.13 16.18
C SER A 31 -0.75 0.89 17.46
N TYR A 32 -1.29 0.38 18.58
CA TYR A 32 -1.00 0.84 19.94
C TYR A 32 -1.09 2.38 20.10
N ALA A 33 0.01 3.03 20.49
CA ALA A 33 0.09 4.47 20.74
C ALA A 33 0.47 5.27 19.47
N GLU A 34 0.52 4.60 18.31
CA GLU A 34 0.80 5.16 17.00
C GLU A 34 2.16 5.87 16.93
N VAL A 35 3.14 5.40 17.71
CA VAL A 35 4.49 5.98 17.75
C VAL A 35 5.18 5.80 16.40
N THR A 36 5.21 4.59 15.87
CA THR A 36 5.78 4.27 14.55
C THR A 36 5.05 4.99 13.43
N LEU A 37 3.72 5.16 13.55
CA LEU A 37 2.94 5.90 12.55
C LEU A 37 3.39 7.36 12.43
N ARG A 38 3.55 8.06 13.57
CA ARG A 38 4.07 9.44 13.60
C ARG A 38 5.55 9.48 13.17
N ARG A 39 6.36 8.58 13.71
CA ARG A 39 7.80 8.47 13.42
C ARG A 39 8.09 8.30 11.93
N ASN A 40 7.25 7.55 11.21
CA ASN A 40 7.38 7.40 9.75
C ASN A 40 7.32 8.73 8.99
N VAL A 41 6.50 9.67 9.45
CA VAL A 41 6.37 11.00 8.86
C VAL A 41 7.52 11.89 9.32
N GLU A 42 7.72 11.98 10.64
CA GLU A 42 8.77 12.81 11.25
C GLU A 42 10.18 12.48 10.72
N ALA A 43 10.49 11.19 10.55
CA ALA A 43 11.79 10.77 10.04
C ALA A 43 12.01 11.16 8.57
N LEU A 44 10.96 11.16 7.73
CA LEU A 44 11.05 11.65 6.36
C LEU A 44 11.18 13.17 6.31
N GLU A 45 10.43 13.89 7.14
CA GLU A 45 10.51 15.35 7.25
C GLU A 45 11.91 15.80 7.69
N ALA A 46 12.56 15.03 8.56
CA ALA A 46 13.92 15.27 9.03
C ALA A 46 15.00 15.05 7.94
N VAL A 47 14.68 14.36 6.83
CA VAL A 47 15.61 14.19 5.70
C VAL A 47 15.64 15.48 4.88
N ALA A 48 16.70 16.25 5.07
CA ALA A 48 16.91 17.50 4.34
C ALA A 48 17.51 17.25 2.95
N LEU A 49 17.03 18.01 1.96
CA LEU A 49 17.56 17.97 0.61
C LEU A 49 18.66 19.00 0.42
N ARG A 50 19.69 18.62 -0.35
CA ARG A 50 20.76 19.48 -0.81
C ARG A 50 20.31 20.25 -2.05
N GLN A 51 19.85 21.48 -1.85
CA GLN A 51 19.52 22.36 -2.97
C GLN A 51 20.77 22.66 -3.82
N ARG A 52 20.60 22.66 -5.14
CA ARG A 52 21.63 23.03 -6.12
C ARG A 52 21.08 24.10 -7.06
N VAL A 53 21.84 25.17 -7.24
CA VAL A 53 21.48 26.30 -8.12
C VAL A 53 22.30 26.28 -9.40
N LEU A 54 21.78 26.89 -10.48
CA LEU A 54 22.46 27.03 -11.78
C LEU A 54 22.92 25.69 -12.39
N THR A 55 22.13 24.63 -12.23
CA THR A 55 22.43 23.27 -12.71
C THR A 55 21.94 22.98 -14.13
N GLY A 56 21.17 23.88 -14.74
CA GLY A 56 20.68 23.72 -16.11
C GLY A 56 19.74 22.52 -16.30
N VAL A 57 18.90 22.24 -15.29
CA VAL A 57 17.90 21.16 -15.37
C VAL A 57 16.65 21.68 -16.07
N ASP A 58 16.47 21.24 -17.32
CA ASP A 58 15.24 21.35 -18.08
C ASP A 58 14.76 19.93 -18.45
N GLY A 59 13.44 19.75 -18.65
CA GLY A 59 12.88 18.49 -19.12
C GLY A 59 13.11 17.28 -18.22
N VAL A 60 12.80 17.37 -16.92
CA VAL A 60 12.95 16.26 -15.96
C VAL A 60 12.21 15.00 -16.43
N ASP A 61 12.94 13.89 -16.54
CA ASP A 61 12.39 12.57 -16.79
C ASP A 61 12.10 11.83 -15.47
N LEU A 62 10.83 11.47 -15.28
CA LEU A 62 10.37 10.72 -14.11
C LEU A 62 10.27 9.22 -14.37
N SER A 63 10.52 8.77 -15.60
CA SER A 63 10.39 7.37 -15.97
C SER A 63 11.37 6.49 -15.19
N SER A 64 10.97 5.25 -14.94
CA SER A 64 11.78 4.23 -14.25
C SER A 64 11.41 2.83 -14.76
N SER A 65 12.10 1.81 -14.25
CA SER A 65 11.78 0.41 -14.50
C SER A 65 11.70 -0.36 -13.19
N LEU A 66 10.64 -1.13 -12.99
CA LEU A 66 10.44 -2.00 -11.83
C LEU A 66 10.16 -3.41 -12.34
N PHE A 67 11.02 -4.36 -11.94
CA PHE A 67 10.91 -5.78 -12.34
C PHE A 67 10.79 -6.00 -13.85
N GLY A 68 11.52 -5.21 -14.63
CA GLY A 68 11.54 -5.32 -16.09
C GLY A 68 10.42 -4.54 -16.81
N GLU A 69 9.49 -3.92 -16.08
CA GLU A 69 8.43 -3.09 -16.66
C GLU A 69 8.75 -1.60 -16.57
N ALA A 70 8.60 -0.90 -17.70
CA ALA A 70 8.66 0.56 -17.74
C ALA A 70 7.49 1.20 -16.98
N THR A 71 7.81 2.19 -16.16
CA THR A 71 6.87 2.96 -15.33
C THR A 71 7.06 4.44 -15.60
N ALA A 72 5.97 5.21 -15.62
CA ALA A 72 6.03 6.65 -15.86
C ALA A 72 6.53 7.45 -14.64
N LEU A 73 6.44 6.84 -13.45
CA LEU A 73 6.90 7.35 -12.16
C LEU A 73 7.51 6.18 -11.37
N PRO A 74 8.50 6.41 -10.49
CA PRO A 74 9.07 5.38 -9.63
C PRO A 74 8.18 5.11 -8.41
N VAL A 75 6.86 5.03 -8.62
CA VAL A 75 5.87 4.75 -7.57
C VAL A 75 4.95 3.62 -7.99
N ALA A 76 4.40 2.92 -7.02
CA ALA A 76 3.30 1.98 -7.19
C ALA A 76 2.20 2.26 -6.16
N LEU A 77 0.95 1.96 -6.50
CA LEU A 77 -0.12 1.98 -5.50
C LEU A 77 -0.02 0.70 -4.66
N ALA A 78 0.28 0.88 -3.37
CA ALA A 78 0.48 -0.20 -2.40
C ALA A 78 -0.83 -0.97 -2.13
N PRO A 79 -0.74 -2.25 -1.72
CA PRO A 79 -1.92 -3.02 -1.37
C PRO A 79 -2.60 -2.44 -0.13
N VAL A 80 -3.86 -2.01 -0.29
CA VAL A 80 -4.72 -1.57 0.80
C VAL A 80 -5.99 -2.40 0.78
N GLY A 81 -6.27 -3.07 1.89
CA GLY A 81 -7.48 -3.84 2.07
C GLY A 81 -8.75 -2.98 2.14
N LEU A 82 -9.89 -3.58 1.78
CA LEU A 82 -11.22 -2.96 1.87
C LEU A 82 -11.39 -1.62 1.12
N ALA A 83 -10.63 -1.37 0.04
CA ALA A 83 -10.75 -0.10 -0.68
C ALA A 83 -12.13 0.08 -1.33
N GLY A 84 -12.83 -1.01 -1.65
CA GLY A 84 -14.22 -0.99 -2.11
C GLY A 84 -15.25 -0.50 -1.07
N MET A 85 -14.87 -0.44 0.21
CA MET A 85 -15.67 0.22 1.25
C MET A 85 -15.41 1.72 1.31
N ASN A 86 -14.34 2.23 0.67
CA ASN A 86 -13.98 3.65 0.71
C ASN A 86 -14.57 4.43 -0.46
N ALA A 87 -14.66 3.78 -1.62
CA ALA A 87 -15.37 4.24 -2.79
C ALA A 87 -15.96 3.02 -3.51
N ARG A 88 -17.05 3.22 -4.27
CA ARG A 88 -17.76 2.14 -4.97
C ARG A 88 -16.82 1.34 -5.88
N ARG A 89 -16.57 0.07 -5.57
CA ARG A 89 -15.59 -0.77 -6.30
C ARG A 89 -14.20 -0.10 -6.38
N GLY A 90 -13.75 0.45 -5.26
CA GLY A 90 -12.57 1.31 -5.16
C GLY A 90 -11.27 0.71 -5.71
N GLU A 91 -11.05 -0.59 -5.60
CA GLU A 91 -9.87 -1.25 -6.18
C GLU A 91 -9.87 -1.17 -7.72
N VAL A 92 -11.03 -1.34 -8.36
CA VAL A 92 -11.19 -1.20 -9.83
C VAL A 92 -10.87 0.24 -10.26
N GLN A 93 -11.40 1.22 -9.52
CA GLN A 93 -11.12 2.64 -9.76
C GLN A 93 -9.63 2.96 -9.61
N ALA A 94 -8.98 2.45 -8.56
CA ALA A 94 -7.56 2.69 -8.32
C ALA A 94 -6.67 2.02 -9.38
N ALA A 95 -7.02 0.80 -9.83
CA ALA A 95 -6.31 0.10 -10.89
C ALA A 95 -6.37 0.86 -12.22
N ARG A 96 -7.54 1.40 -12.59
CA ARG A 96 -7.71 2.24 -13.78
C ARG A 96 -6.88 3.52 -13.71
N ALA A 97 -6.94 4.23 -12.59
CA ALA A 97 -6.16 5.44 -12.38
C ALA A 97 -4.64 5.17 -12.44
N ALA A 98 -4.17 4.09 -11.82
CA ALA A 98 -2.77 3.66 -11.87
C ALA A 98 -2.34 3.33 -13.30
N ALA A 99 -3.15 2.56 -14.03
CA ALA A 99 -2.84 2.19 -15.41
C ALA A 99 -2.79 3.41 -16.35
N ALA A 100 -3.74 4.35 -16.20
CA ALA A 100 -3.75 5.60 -16.97
C ALA A 100 -2.53 6.48 -16.66
N ALA A 101 -2.06 6.48 -15.41
CA ALA A 101 -0.84 7.18 -15.00
C ALA A 101 0.45 6.40 -15.31
N GLY A 102 0.36 5.18 -15.87
CA GLY A 102 1.52 4.36 -16.20
C GLY A 102 2.30 3.84 -14.99
N VAL A 103 1.64 3.62 -13.85
CA VAL A 103 2.25 3.10 -12.62
C VAL A 103 1.64 1.76 -12.21
N PRO A 104 2.38 0.87 -11.51
CA PRO A 104 1.83 -0.40 -11.03
C PRO A 104 0.75 -0.22 -9.96
N PHE A 105 -0.23 -1.12 -9.98
CA PHE A 105 -1.22 -1.29 -8.91
C PHE A 105 -1.04 -2.65 -8.25
N CYS A 106 -0.86 -2.67 -6.93
CA CYS A 106 -0.74 -3.89 -6.14
C CYS A 106 -2.07 -4.19 -5.44
N LEU A 107 -2.76 -5.25 -5.89
CA LEU A 107 -4.02 -5.68 -5.31
C LEU A 107 -3.78 -6.44 -4.01
N SER A 108 -4.49 -6.08 -2.94
CA SER A 108 -4.44 -6.82 -1.68
C SER A 108 -5.24 -8.13 -1.75
N THR A 109 -4.74 -9.19 -1.08
CA THR A 109 -5.54 -10.40 -0.79
C THR A 109 -6.88 -10.04 -0.14
N VAL A 110 -6.90 -9.05 0.77
CA VAL A 110 -8.11 -8.65 1.50
C VAL A 110 -8.79 -7.42 0.87
N SER A 111 -8.90 -7.43 -0.45
CA SER A 111 -9.65 -6.44 -1.24
C SER A 111 -11.14 -6.78 -1.32
N CYS A 112 -11.98 -5.76 -1.49
CA CYS A 112 -13.42 -5.93 -1.73
C CYS A 112 -13.69 -6.47 -3.13
N CYS A 113 -12.99 -5.94 -4.13
CA CYS A 113 -13.07 -6.42 -5.50
C CYS A 113 -12.12 -7.60 -5.69
N PRO A 114 -12.61 -8.77 -6.18
CA PRO A 114 -11.74 -9.91 -6.43
C PRO A 114 -10.79 -9.62 -7.59
N LEU A 115 -9.69 -10.36 -7.67
CA LEU A 115 -8.73 -10.27 -8.74
C LEU A 115 -9.37 -10.43 -10.13
N ALA A 116 -10.32 -11.35 -10.26
CA ALA A 116 -11.08 -11.57 -11.50
C ALA A 116 -11.89 -10.33 -11.97
N GLU A 117 -12.20 -9.39 -11.07
CA GLU A 117 -12.87 -8.13 -11.43
C GLU A 117 -11.87 -7.00 -11.70
N VAL A 118 -10.78 -6.95 -10.93
CA VAL A 118 -9.81 -5.85 -11.02
C VAL A 118 -8.87 -6.02 -12.22
N ALA A 119 -8.39 -7.23 -12.49
CA ALA A 119 -7.42 -7.49 -13.56
C ALA A 119 -7.95 -7.06 -14.95
N PRO A 120 -9.19 -7.39 -15.37
CA PRO A 120 -9.71 -6.96 -16.67
C PRO A 120 -9.94 -5.45 -16.78
N ALA A 121 -9.97 -4.72 -15.65
CA ALA A 121 -10.17 -3.28 -15.66
C ALA A 121 -8.88 -2.48 -15.91
N SER A 122 -7.72 -3.13 -15.85
CA SER A 122 -6.41 -2.53 -16.09
C SER A 122 -5.83 -3.04 -17.41
N PRO A 123 -5.42 -2.17 -18.35
CA PRO A 123 -4.66 -2.58 -19.52
C PRO A 123 -3.22 -3.01 -19.19
N ARG A 124 -2.77 -2.84 -17.94
CA ARG A 124 -1.44 -3.25 -17.46
C ARG A 124 -1.55 -4.43 -16.50
N PRO A 125 -0.56 -5.35 -16.50
CA PRO A 125 -0.44 -6.39 -15.48
C PRO A 125 -0.51 -5.81 -14.06
N LEU A 126 -1.21 -6.52 -13.17
CA LEU A 126 -1.29 -6.14 -11.76
C LEU A 126 -0.15 -6.75 -10.97
N TRP A 127 0.20 -6.13 -9.86
CA TRP A 127 0.89 -6.84 -8.79
C TRP A 127 -0.14 -7.45 -7.85
N PHE A 128 0.16 -8.60 -7.26
CA PHE A 128 -0.73 -9.23 -6.29
C PHE A 128 -0.02 -9.41 -4.96
N GLN A 129 -0.64 -8.95 -3.88
CA GLN A 129 -0.13 -9.12 -2.54
C GLN A 129 -0.76 -10.34 -1.88
N LEU A 130 0.08 -11.26 -1.41
CA LEU A 130 -0.30 -12.46 -0.68
C LEU A 130 0.09 -12.36 0.81
N TYR A 131 -0.80 -12.80 1.69
CA TYR A 131 -0.50 -12.97 3.12
C TYR A 131 -0.09 -14.41 3.41
N MET A 132 0.69 -14.56 4.46
CA MET A 132 0.95 -15.87 5.01
C MET A 132 -0.27 -16.39 5.76
N ILE A 133 -0.85 -17.47 5.27
CA ILE A 133 -1.97 -18.13 5.93
C ILE A 133 -1.72 -19.63 6.10
N ARG A 134 -2.37 -20.24 7.10
CA ARG A 134 -2.26 -21.66 7.42
C ARG A 134 -2.79 -22.56 6.32
N ASP A 135 -3.86 -22.13 5.64
CA ASP A 135 -4.47 -22.89 4.54
C ASP A 135 -3.61 -22.79 3.27
N ARG A 136 -2.70 -23.75 3.13
CA ARG A 136 -1.81 -23.89 1.96
C ARG A 136 -2.59 -24.18 0.68
N GLY A 137 -3.76 -24.83 0.77
CA GLY A 137 -4.63 -25.09 -0.38
C GLY A 137 -5.18 -23.80 -0.94
N PHE A 138 -5.74 -22.95 -0.07
CA PHE A 138 -6.19 -21.62 -0.47
C PHE A 138 -5.07 -20.75 -1.05
N MET A 139 -3.86 -20.80 -0.48
CA MET A 139 -2.73 -20.06 -1.05
C MET A 139 -2.39 -20.54 -2.47
N ARG A 140 -2.39 -21.86 -2.74
CA ARG A 140 -2.23 -22.39 -4.09
C ARG A 140 -3.29 -21.88 -5.04
N ASP A 141 -4.56 -21.88 -4.61
CA ASP A 141 -5.67 -21.40 -5.43
C ASP A 141 -5.55 -19.91 -5.74
N LEU A 142 -5.14 -19.08 -4.78
CA LEU A 142 -4.89 -17.66 -5.00
C LEU A 142 -3.70 -17.42 -5.94
N LEU A 143 -2.62 -18.18 -5.79
CA LEU A 143 -1.45 -18.08 -6.66
C LEU A 143 -1.80 -18.51 -8.09
N ALA A 144 -2.61 -19.57 -8.26
CA ALA A 144 -3.11 -20.00 -9.57
C ALA A 144 -4.00 -18.93 -10.21
N GLN A 145 -4.87 -18.26 -9.43
CA GLN A 145 -5.67 -17.13 -9.90
C GLN A 145 -4.78 -15.93 -10.28
N ALA A 146 -3.75 -15.63 -9.49
CA ALA A 146 -2.78 -14.58 -9.81
C ALA A 146 -2.06 -14.82 -11.15
N ARG A 147 -1.65 -16.07 -11.40
CA ARG A 147 -1.08 -16.47 -12.69
C ARG A 147 -2.09 -16.36 -13.84
N ALA A 148 -3.29 -16.90 -13.65
CA ALA A 148 -4.34 -16.85 -14.68
C ALA A 148 -4.76 -15.41 -15.04
N ALA A 149 -4.67 -14.49 -14.08
CA ALA A 149 -4.90 -13.06 -14.29
C ALA A 149 -3.68 -12.31 -14.87
N ASN A 150 -2.58 -13.01 -15.18
CA ASN A 150 -1.32 -12.44 -15.65
C ASN A 150 -0.77 -11.34 -14.72
N CYS A 151 -0.84 -11.55 -13.40
CA CYS A 151 -0.14 -10.66 -12.48
C CYS A 151 1.37 -10.74 -12.74
N SER A 152 2.06 -9.60 -12.76
CA SER A 152 3.49 -9.57 -13.10
C SER A 152 4.42 -9.68 -11.89
N VAL A 153 3.94 -9.36 -10.69
CA VAL A 153 4.76 -9.42 -9.46
C VAL A 153 3.93 -9.94 -8.30
N LEU A 154 4.49 -10.89 -7.56
CA LEU A 154 3.95 -11.36 -6.29
C LEU A 154 4.62 -10.63 -5.13
N VAL A 155 3.83 -9.92 -4.33
CA VAL A 155 4.30 -9.22 -3.13
C VAL A 155 3.91 -10.03 -1.90
N PHE A 156 4.86 -10.76 -1.32
CA PHE A 156 4.63 -11.61 -0.17
C PHE A 156 4.84 -10.85 1.14
N THR A 157 3.76 -10.67 1.92
CA THR A 157 3.80 -9.85 3.14
C THR A 157 4.06 -10.71 4.37
N VAL A 158 5.18 -10.43 5.06
CA VAL A 158 5.69 -11.25 6.18
C VAL A 158 5.62 -10.58 7.55
N ASP A 159 5.24 -9.29 7.61
CA ASP A 159 5.19 -8.50 8.85
C ASP A 159 3.88 -8.62 9.66
N MET A 160 3.01 -9.58 9.30
CA MET A 160 1.73 -9.81 9.98
C MET A 160 1.45 -11.32 10.23
N PRO A 161 2.34 -12.03 10.97
CA PRO A 161 2.03 -13.38 11.45
C PRO A 161 0.90 -13.39 12.49
N VAL A 162 0.75 -12.26 13.21
CA VAL A 162 -0.35 -11.97 14.13
C VAL A 162 -0.81 -10.53 13.87
N PRO A 163 -2.12 -10.24 13.79
CA PRO A 163 -2.58 -8.87 13.58
C PRO A 163 -2.22 -7.95 14.75
N GLY A 164 -1.63 -6.80 14.45
CA GLY A 164 -1.38 -5.73 15.43
C GLY A 164 -2.66 -5.18 16.05
N SER A 165 -2.58 -4.81 17.33
CA SER A 165 -3.70 -4.19 18.06
C SER A 165 -3.88 -2.73 17.66
N ARG A 166 -5.04 -2.41 17.09
CA ARG A 166 -5.39 -1.07 16.63
C ARG A 166 -6.51 -0.48 17.49
N TYR A 167 -6.15 0.39 18.44
CA TYR A 167 -7.10 0.93 19.42
C TYR A 167 -8.22 1.75 18.79
N ARG A 168 -7.94 2.47 17.69
CA ARG A 168 -8.97 3.21 16.94
C ARG A 168 -10.03 2.30 16.32
N ASP A 169 -9.68 1.09 15.91
CA ASP A 169 -10.65 0.12 15.38
C ASP A 169 -11.60 -0.38 16.47
N ILE A 170 -11.07 -0.61 17.68
CA ILE A 170 -11.87 -0.97 18.87
C ILE A 170 -12.77 0.20 19.27
N HIS A 171 -12.17 1.39 19.39
CA HIS A 171 -12.91 2.59 19.79
C HIS A 171 -13.99 2.96 18.80
N SER A 172 -13.79 2.81 17.49
CA SER A 172 -14.79 3.11 16.46
C SER A 172 -15.86 2.02 16.30
N GLY A 173 -15.61 0.82 16.83
CA GLY A 173 -16.48 -0.34 16.72
C GLY A 173 -16.31 -1.12 15.41
N LEU A 174 -15.20 -0.93 14.69
CA LEU A 174 -14.82 -1.78 13.57
C LEU A 174 -14.41 -3.17 14.05
N SER A 175 -13.63 -3.23 15.14
CA SER A 175 -13.16 -4.48 15.75
C SER A 175 -13.50 -4.52 17.23
N GLY A 176 -13.36 -5.68 17.86
CA GLY A 176 -13.53 -5.85 19.32
C GLY A 176 -14.96 -5.71 19.85
N ALA A 177 -15.94 -5.39 19.01
CA ALA A 177 -17.36 -5.27 19.39
C ALA A 177 -18.24 -6.11 18.46
N SER A 178 -19.06 -6.99 19.06
CA SER A 178 -19.95 -7.91 18.37
C SER A 178 -21.42 -7.72 18.79
N GLY A 179 -22.33 -8.22 17.95
CA GLY A 179 -23.77 -8.22 18.20
C GLY A 179 -24.49 -6.90 17.87
N LEU A 180 -25.81 -6.90 18.11
CA LEU A 180 -26.76 -5.89 17.61
C LEU A 180 -26.37 -4.44 17.95
N ARG A 181 -25.84 -4.19 19.15
CA ARG A 181 -25.43 -2.84 19.56
C ARG A 181 -24.26 -2.31 18.71
N ALA A 182 -23.30 -3.18 18.39
CA ALA A 182 -22.17 -2.82 17.54
C ALA A 182 -22.63 -2.56 16.09
N ASP A 183 -23.55 -3.39 15.59
CA ASP A 183 -24.17 -3.20 14.26
C ASP A 183 -24.93 -1.88 14.17
N MET A 184 -25.79 -1.58 15.14
CA MET A 184 -26.52 -0.31 15.20
C MET A 184 -25.59 0.89 15.24
N ARG A 185 -24.48 0.80 15.98
CA ARG A 185 -23.47 1.86 16.05
C ARG A 185 -22.81 2.09 14.69
N ARG A 186 -22.43 1.04 13.96
CA ARG A 186 -21.85 1.14 12.61
C ARG A 186 -22.86 1.67 11.60
N TRP A 187 -24.11 1.21 11.70
CA TRP A 187 -25.21 1.67 10.85
C TRP A 187 -25.46 3.17 11.02
N TRP A 188 -25.52 3.67 12.27
CA TRP A 188 -25.69 5.10 12.52
C TRP A 188 -24.54 5.94 11.96
N GLN A 189 -23.30 5.48 12.14
CA GLN A 189 -22.11 6.10 11.56
C GLN A 189 -22.19 6.18 10.03
N ALA A 190 -22.75 5.16 9.37
CA ALA A 190 -22.94 5.12 7.92
C ALA A 190 -24.04 6.08 7.45
N VAL A 191 -25.21 6.08 8.10
CA VAL A 191 -26.36 6.93 7.72
C VAL A 191 -26.05 8.42 7.87
N LEU A 192 -25.23 8.80 8.86
CA LEU A 192 -24.75 10.17 9.04
C LEU A 192 -23.76 10.65 7.96
N ARG A 193 -23.49 9.80 6.95
CA ARG A 193 -22.63 10.09 5.80
C ARG A 193 -23.40 9.82 4.50
N PRO A 194 -24.38 10.66 4.14
CA PRO A 194 -25.34 10.36 3.08
C PRO A 194 -24.69 10.10 1.71
N GLY A 195 -23.65 10.86 1.35
CA GLY A 195 -22.93 10.66 0.09
C GLY A 195 -22.24 9.30 0.00
N TRP A 196 -21.69 8.81 1.12
CA TRP A 196 -21.10 7.47 1.19
C TRP A 196 -22.18 6.38 1.27
N ALA A 197 -23.22 6.59 2.07
CA ALA A 197 -24.31 5.62 2.25
C ALA A 197 -25.01 5.32 0.92
N TRP A 198 -25.21 6.35 0.09
CA TRP A 198 -25.79 6.18 -1.24
C TRP A 198 -24.84 5.47 -2.21
N ASP A 199 -23.62 5.99 -2.38
CA ASP A 199 -22.66 5.52 -3.38
C ASP A 199 -22.10 4.12 -3.05
N VAL A 200 -21.61 3.94 -1.83
CA VAL A 200 -21.01 2.67 -1.38
C VAL A 200 -22.06 1.81 -0.70
N GLY A 201 -22.79 2.33 0.28
CA GLY A 201 -23.70 1.52 1.11
C GLY A 201 -24.87 0.89 0.35
N ILE A 202 -25.40 1.56 -0.68
CA ILE A 202 -26.49 1.03 -1.51
C ILE A 202 -25.96 0.52 -2.85
N HIS A 203 -25.18 1.33 -3.57
CA HIS A 203 -24.77 1.03 -4.95
C HIS A 203 -23.41 0.30 -5.05
N GLY A 204 -22.68 0.15 -3.94
CA GLY A 204 -21.33 -0.40 -3.91
C GLY A 204 -21.20 -1.89 -3.61
N ARG A 205 -22.33 -2.60 -3.50
CA ARG A 205 -22.36 -4.05 -3.26
C ARG A 205 -21.61 -4.84 -4.36
N PRO A 206 -21.08 -6.04 -4.05
CA PRO A 206 -21.11 -6.71 -2.75
C PRO A 206 -20.13 -6.11 -1.72
N HIS A 207 -20.53 -6.09 -0.44
CA HIS A 207 -19.72 -5.62 0.71
C HIS A 207 -19.01 -6.78 1.41
N GLN A 208 -18.30 -7.56 0.61
CA GLN A 208 -17.51 -8.70 1.07
C GLN A 208 -16.07 -8.55 0.59
N LEU A 209 -15.23 -9.50 0.94
CA LEU A 209 -13.86 -9.57 0.43
C LEU A 209 -13.79 -10.51 -0.74
N GLY A 210 -13.66 -9.96 -1.93
CA GLY A 210 -13.79 -10.70 -3.18
C GLY A 210 -12.93 -11.95 -3.24
N ASN A 211 -11.64 -11.84 -2.91
CA ASN A 211 -10.70 -12.98 -3.02
C ASN A 211 -10.87 -14.04 -1.92
N VAL A 212 -11.48 -13.68 -0.78
CA VAL A 212 -11.61 -14.57 0.40
C VAL A 212 -13.03 -15.12 0.53
N ALA A 213 -14.02 -14.49 -0.11
CA ALA A 213 -15.41 -14.90 -0.09
C ALA A 213 -15.65 -16.38 -0.45
N PRO A 214 -14.91 -17.01 -1.39
CA PRO A 214 -15.08 -18.45 -1.66
C PRO A 214 -14.84 -19.35 -0.45
N VAL A 215 -13.98 -18.95 0.50
CA VAL A 215 -13.65 -19.73 1.71
C VAL A 215 -14.56 -19.39 2.88
N LEU A 216 -15.00 -18.15 2.98
CA LEU A 216 -15.83 -17.68 4.10
C LEU A 216 -17.32 -18.04 3.95
N GLY A 217 -17.76 -18.43 2.75
CA GLY A 217 -19.16 -18.68 2.44
C GLY A 217 -19.95 -17.40 2.15
N LYS A 218 -21.11 -17.55 1.48
CA LYS A 218 -21.89 -16.44 0.91
C LYS A 218 -22.52 -15.48 1.93
N ASP A 219 -22.68 -15.92 3.17
CA ASP A 219 -23.33 -15.15 4.25
C ASP A 219 -22.32 -14.54 5.25
N SER A 220 -21.03 -14.56 4.92
CA SER A 220 -19.97 -14.06 5.81
C SER A 220 -19.94 -12.54 5.89
N GLY A 221 -19.97 -12.04 7.14
CA GLY A 221 -19.85 -10.63 7.44
C GLY A 221 -18.41 -10.17 7.67
N LEU A 222 -18.24 -8.86 7.92
CA LEU A 222 -16.95 -8.26 8.30
C LEU A 222 -16.35 -8.94 9.55
N GLU A 223 -17.19 -9.37 10.49
CA GLU A 223 -16.76 -10.03 11.72
C GLU A 223 -16.21 -11.43 11.46
N ASP A 224 -16.88 -12.24 10.65
CA ASP A 224 -16.43 -13.58 10.26
C ASP A 224 -15.09 -13.51 9.53
N PHE A 225 -14.91 -12.51 8.67
CA PHE A 225 -13.63 -12.24 8.03
C PHE A 225 -12.53 -11.89 9.04
N LEU A 226 -12.78 -10.94 9.96
CA LEU A 226 -11.81 -10.55 10.98
C LEU A 226 -11.47 -11.71 11.92
N GLY A 227 -12.41 -12.62 12.15
CA GLY A 227 -12.21 -13.88 12.87
C GLY A 227 -11.35 -14.87 12.07
N TRP A 228 -11.70 -15.10 10.81
CA TRP A 228 -10.96 -15.99 9.91
C TRP A 228 -9.52 -15.54 9.71
N MET A 229 -9.24 -14.24 9.51
CA MET A 229 -7.86 -13.74 9.43
C MET A 229 -7.07 -14.03 10.71
N ARG A 230 -7.69 -13.79 11.88
CA ARG A 230 -7.04 -14.05 13.17
C ARG A 230 -6.74 -15.55 13.37
N GLY A 231 -7.61 -16.43 12.90
CA GLY A 231 -7.43 -17.88 12.98
C GLY A 231 -6.49 -18.45 11.91
N ASN A 232 -6.37 -17.79 10.76
CA ASN A 232 -5.63 -18.32 9.62
C ASN A 232 -4.26 -17.70 9.41
N PHE A 233 -3.88 -16.60 10.08
CA PHE A 233 -2.48 -16.18 10.03
C PHE A 233 -1.58 -17.19 10.74
N ASP A 234 -0.44 -17.44 10.11
CA ASP A 234 0.49 -18.47 10.52
C ASP A 234 1.76 -17.84 11.06
N ALA A 235 1.94 -17.93 12.38
CA ALA A 235 3.12 -17.43 13.07
C ALA A 235 4.28 -18.46 13.12
N SER A 236 4.07 -19.68 12.60
CA SER A 236 5.12 -20.71 12.55
C SER A 236 6.03 -20.60 11.33
N VAL A 237 5.75 -19.63 10.46
CA VAL A 237 6.39 -19.47 9.16
C VAL A 237 7.83 -19.03 9.30
N THR A 238 8.66 -19.65 8.47
CA THR A 238 10.09 -19.42 8.42
C THR A 238 10.51 -19.06 7.00
N TRP A 239 11.77 -18.69 6.85
CA TRP A 239 12.39 -18.50 5.54
C TRP A 239 12.29 -19.72 4.63
N ALA A 240 12.22 -20.94 5.17
CA ALA A 240 12.06 -22.17 4.38
C ALA A 240 10.69 -22.26 3.69
N ASP A 241 9.67 -21.55 4.18
CA ASP A 241 8.36 -21.50 3.53
C ASP A 241 8.37 -20.74 2.20
N LEU A 242 9.43 -19.98 1.89
CA LEU A 242 9.60 -19.35 0.59
C LEU A 242 9.76 -20.39 -0.53
N ASP A 243 10.29 -21.58 -0.25
CA ASP A 243 10.43 -22.65 -1.25
C ASP A 243 9.07 -23.08 -1.78
N PHE A 244 8.05 -23.15 -0.92
CA PHE A 244 6.67 -23.40 -1.32
C PHE A 244 6.13 -22.29 -2.24
N ILE A 245 6.33 -21.02 -1.85
CA ILE A 245 5.89 -19.88 -2.67
C ILE A 245 6.63 -19.86 -4.02
N ARG A 246 7.90 -20.27 -4.05
CA ARG A 246 8.68 -20.38 -5.29
C ARG A 246 8.27 -21.54 -6.16
N ALA A 247 7.95 -22.69 -5.58
CA ALA A 247 7.41 -23.82 -6.34
C ALA A 247 6.08 -23.47 -7.03
N GLU A 248 5.31 -22.57 -6.43
CA GLU A 248 4.02 -22.14 -6.96
C GLU A 248 4.08 -20.83 -7.77
N TRP A 249 5.20 -20.10 -7.83
CA TRP A 249 5.29 -18.83 -8.55
C TRP A 249 6.66 -18.64 -9.20
N ASP A 250 6.63 -18.45 -10.51
CA ASP A 250 7.80 -18.36 -11.40
C ASP A 250 8.17 -16.91 -11.79
N GLY A 251 7.30 -15.94 -11.54
CA GLY A 251 7.59 -14.53 -11.76
C GLY A 251 8.37 -13.84 -10.62
N PRO A 252 8.59 -12.53 -10.74
CA PRO A 252 9.18 -11.71 -9.68
C PRO A 252 8.50 -11.88 -8.32
N LEU A 253 9.29 -12.17 -7.29
CA LEU A 253 8.87 -12.27 -5.89
C LEU A 253 9.48 -11.15 -5.06
N VAL A 254 8.61 -10.43 -4.36
CA VAL A 254 8.99 -9.31 -3.50
C VAL A 254 8.59 -9.60 -2.07
N ILE A 255 9.55 -9.59 -1.15
CA ILE A 255 9.27 -9.78 0.29
C ILE A 255 8.97 -8.42 0.93
N LYS A 256 7.74 -8.24 1.43
CA LYS A 256 7.27 -7.00 2.05
C LYS A 256 7.23 -7.13 3.57
N GLY A 257 7.77 -6.11 4.24
CA GLY A 257 7.76 -6.04 5.71
C GLY A 257 9.15 -6.15 6.35
N VAL A 258 10.20 -5.93 5.55
CA VAL A 258 11.59 -6.04 6.01
C VAL A 258 12.00 -4.74 6.71
N LEU A 259 12.57 -4.85 7.92
CA LEU A 259 13.10 -3.71 8.68
C LEU A 259 14.55 -3.92 9.14
N ASP A 260 15.13 -5.10 8.89
CA ASP A 260 16.49 -5.44 9.29
C ASP A 260 17.37 -5.85 8.10
N PRO A 261 18.65 -5.43 8.05
CA PRO A 261 19.60 -5.88 7.03
C PRO A 261 19.83 -7.39 6.97
N GLU A 262 19.73 -8.13 8.08
CA GLU A 262 19.90 -9.58 8.12
C GLU A 262 18.78 -10.29 7.37
N ASP A 263 17.53 -9.89 7.62
CA ASP A 263 16.36 -10.38 6.89
C ASP A 263 16.45 -10.05 5.39
N ALA A 264 16.95 -8.87 5.05
CA ALA A 264 17.16 -8.48 3.66
C ALA A 264 18.20 -9.37 2.96
N ARG A 265 19.27 -9.78 3.66
CA ARG A 265 20.25 -10.74 3.14
C ARG A 265 19.65 -12.13 3.00
N ALA A 266 18.81 -12.56 3.94
CA ALA A 266 18.11 -13.84 3.87
C ALA A 266 17.19 -13.91 2.64
N ALA A 267 16.40 -12.85 2.40
CA ALA A 267 15.57 -12.73 1.20
C ALA A 267 16.40 -12.84 -0.11
N ALA A 268 17.56 -12.17 -0.16
CA ALA A 268 18.47 -12.27 -1.32
C ALA A 268 19.02 -13.69 -1.51
N SER A 269 19.42 -14.36 -0.43
CA SER A 269 19.97 -15.72 -0.49
C SER A 269 18.95 -16.77 -0.93
N LEU A 270 17.65 -16.51 -0.72
CA LEU A 270 16.54 -17.39 -1.08
C LEU A 270 15.93 -17.06 -2.45
N GLY A 271 16.57 -16.20 -3.23
CA GLY A 271 16.17 -15.92 -4.60
C GLY A 271 14.92 -15.06 -4.74
N ALA A 272 14.62 -14.19 -3.75
CA ALA A 272 13.69 -13.09 -4.00
C ALA A 272 14.28 -12.14 -5.06
N ASP A 273 13.42 -11.44 -5.80
CA ASP A 273 13.80 -10.45 -6.81
C ASP A 273 13.81 -9.03 -6.25
N GLY A 274 13.08 -8.83 -5.15
CA GLY A 274 13.02 -7.55 -4.46
C GLY A 274 12.53 -7.65 -3.03
N ILE A 275 12.58 -6.51 -2.34
CA ILE A 275 12.05 -6.35 -0.99
C ILE A 275 11.30 -5.02 -0.88
N VAL A 276 10.36 -4.92 0.07
CA VAL A 276 9.79 -3.65 0.50
C VAL A 276 10.20 -3.39 1.94
N VAL A 277 10.99 -2.34 2.14
CA VAL A 277 11.26 -1.79 3.47
C VAL A 277 9.97 -1.18 4.01
N SER A 278 9.35 -1.85 4.97
CA SER A 278 7.96 -1.62 5.38
C SER A 278 7.78 -1.97 6.85
N ASN A 279 7.10 -1.09 7.59
CA ASN A 279 6.52 -1.39 8.90
C ASN A 279 4.99 -1.42 8.83
N HIS A 280 4.44 -1.79 7.66
CA HIS A 280 3.02 -1.84 7.38
C HIS A 280 2.30 -0.49 7.57
N GLY A 281 3.03 0.62 7.37
CA GLY A 281 2.53 1.96 7.68
C GLY A 281 2.23 2.19 9.16
N GLY A 282 2.99 1.56 10.07
CA GLY A 282 2.84 1.68 11.52
C GLY A 282 1.61 0.94 12.08
N ARG A 283 1.18 -0.15 11.45
CA ARG A 283 -0.07 -0.88 11.74
C ARG A 283 0.11 -2.29 12.32
N GLN A 284 1.34 -2.71 12.59
CA GLN A 284 1.62 -4.03 13.18
C GLN A 284 2.31 -3.87 14.54
N LEU A 285 3.65 -3.85 14.56
CA LEU A 285 4.44 -3.63 15.78
C LEU A 285 4.73 -2.13 15.97
N ASP A 286 4.20 -1.54 17.05
CA ASP A 286 4.50 -0.15 17.40
C ASP A 286 5.83 -0.07 18.17
N GLY A 287 6.57 1.02 17.98
CA GLY A 287 7.91 1.22 18.55
C GLY A 287 9.08 0.85 17.62
N VAL A 288 8.84 0.20 16.49
CA VAL A 288 9.87 -0.11 15.47
C VAL A 288 10.42 1.14 14.77
N PRO A 289 11.59 1.05 14.09
CA PRO A 289 12.14 2.17 13.31
C PRO A 289 11.19 2.68 12.22
N ALA A 290 11.34 3.95 11.85
CA ALA A 290 10.73 4.45 10.61
C ALA A 290 11.40 3.79 9.40
N THR A 291 10.63 3.59 8.32
CA THR A 291 11.16 2.98 7.10
C THR A 291 12.28 3.81 6.47
N ALA A 292 12.21 5.14 6.54
CA ALA A 292 13.29 6.04 6.10
C ALA A 292 14.62 5.85 6.88
N GLN A 293 14.55 5.37 8.13
CA GLN A 293 15.73 5.08 8.94
C GLN A 293 16.29 3.68 8.65
N ALA A 294 15.41 2.70 8.44
CA ALA A 294 15.79 1.32 8.14
C ALA A 294 16.31 1.14 6.70
N LEU A 295 15.85 1.97 5.76
CA LEU A 295 16.13 1.83 4.33
C LEU A 295 17.63 1.92 3.97
N PRO A 296 18.41 2.92 4.42
CA PRO A 296 19.81 3.07 4.05
C PRO A 296 20.71 1.84 4.35
N PRO A 297 20.69 1.23 5.56
CA PRO A 297 21.50 0.04 5.84
C PRO A 297 21.00 -1.21 5.10
N ILE A 298 19.68 -1.35 4.90
CA ILE A 298 19.11 -2.46 4.12
C ILE A 298 19.56 -2.39 2.66
N ALA A 299 19.43 -1.22 2.03
CA ALA A 299 19.85 -1.02 0.65
C ALA A 299 21.35 -1.32 0.47
N ALA A 300 22.18 -0.91 1.41
CA ALA A 300 23.61 -1.22 1.40
C ALA A 300 23.90 -2.72 1.56
N ALA A 301 23.13 -3.44 2.37
CA ALA A 301 23.36 -4.86 2.65
C ALA A 301 23.04 -5.78 1.46
N VAL A 302 22.09 -5.38 0.61
CA VAL A 302 21.66 -6.18 -0.55
C VAL A 302 22.31 -5.72 -1.84
N GLY A 303 22.67 -4.44 -1.96
CA GLY A 303 23.26 -3.86 -3.16
C GLY A 303 22.36 -4.10 -4.37
N ASP A 304 22.94 -4.51 -5.50
CA ASP A 304 22.19 -4.78 -6.73
C ASP A 304 21.57 -6.19 -6.78
N ARG A 305 21.71 -7.00 -5.72
CA ARG A 305 21.11 -8.36 -5.68
C ARG A 305 19.59 -8.34 -5.59
N LEU A 306 19.00 -7.23 -5.12
CA LEU A 306 17.56 -7.09 -4.94
C LEU A 306 17.11 -5.70 -5.38
N THR A 307 15.93 -5.63 -6.01
CA THR A 307 15.22 -4.36 -6.18
C THR A 307 14.64 -3.93 -4.83
N VAL A 308 15.18 -2.86 -4.24
CA VAL A 308 14.73 -2.34 -2.94
C VAL A 308 13.61 -1.32 -3.13
N LEU A 309 12.42 -1.64 -2.68
CA LEU A 309 11.27 -0.74 -2.60
C LEU A 309 11.08 -0.24 -1.16
N ALA A 310 10.30 0.82 -0.97
CA ALA A 310 9.94 1.31 0.36
C ALA A 310 8.49 1.80 0.43
N ASP A 311 7.86 1.65 1.60
CA ASP A 311 6.60 2.32 1.96
C ASP A 311 6.72 3.04 3.31
N GLY A 312 5.61 3.61 3.80
CA GLY A 312 5.55 4.24 5.13
C GLY A 312 5.87 5.73 5.11
N GLY A 313 4.98 6.54 5.69
CA GLY A 313 5.20 7.99 5.86
C GLY A 313 5.02 8.86 4.61
N VAL A 314 5.25 8.36 3.40
CA VAL A 314 5.24 9.14 2.14
C VAL A 314 3.89 9.84 1.88
N ARG A 315 3.92 11.17 1.69
CA ARG A 315 2.72 12.00 1.42
C ARG A 315 2.87 12.94 0.23
N SER A 316 4.07 13.12 -0.29
CA SER A 316 4.39 14.07 -1.36
C SER A 316 5.38 13.46 -2.36
N GLY A 317 5.50 14.06 -3.55
CA GLY A 317 6.56 13.73 -4.50
C GLY A 317 7.96 14.06 -3.96
N LEU A 318 8.06 15.03 -3.06
CA LEU A 318 9.28 15.31 -2.31
C LEU A 318 9.72 14.11 -1.46
N ASP A 319 8.77 13.46 -0.78
CA ASP A 319 9.05 12.26 0.02
C ASP A 319 9.45 11.06 -0.84
N VAL A 320 8.92 10.96 -2.07
CA VAL A 320 9.37 9.97 -3.04
C VAL A 320 10.85 10.20 -3.37
N VAL A 321 11.25 11.44 -3.69
CA VAL A 321 12.67 11.77 -3.97
C VAL A 321 13.57 11.47 -2.77
N ARG A 322 13.13 11.76 -1.53
CA ARG A 322 13.86 11.39 -0.30
C ARG A 322 14.07 9.88 -0.19
N MET A 323 13.01 9.08 -0.37
CA MET A 323 13.11 7.62 -0.31
C MET A 323 14.06 7.06 -1.39
N LEU A 324 13.99 7.60 -2.61
CA LEU A 324 14.92 7.21 -3.69
C LEU A 324 16.37 7.54 -3.32
N ALA A 325 16.64 8.76 -2.83
CA ALA A 325 17.96 9.19 -2.41
C ALA A 325 18.52 8.38 -1.22
N LEU A 326 17.63 7.86 -0.35
CA LEU A 326 18.00 6.96 0.76
C LEU A 326 18.37 5.54 0.30
N GLY A 327 18.02 5.16 -0.93
CA GLY A 327 18.41 3.88 -1.55
C GLY A 327 17.28 3.06 -2.15
N ALA A 328 16.02 3.54 -2.14
CA ALA A 328 14.93 2.85 -2.81
C ALA A 328 15.02 3.00 -4.34
N LYS A 329 14.54 1.99 -5.08
CA LYS A 329 14.33 2.02 -6.53
C LYS A 329 12.89 2.37 -6.91
N GLY A 330 11.95 2.25 -5.97
CA GLY A 330 10.56 2.63 -6.14
C GLY A 330 9.83 2.73 -4.80
N VAL A 331 8.71 3.46 -4.79
CA VAL A 331 7.97 3.79 -3.56
C VAL A 331 6.51 3.35 -3.64
N LEU A 332 6.05 2.65 -2.61
CA LEU A 332 4.68 2.17 -2.49
C LEU A 332 3.83 3.21 -1.74
N LEU A 333 2.89 3.83 -2.45
CA LEU A 333 1.94 4.77 -1.86
C LEU A 333 0.82 3.98 -1.19
N GLY A 334 0.57 4.19 0.11
CA GLY A 334 -0.52 3.54 0.85
C GLY A 334 -1.68 4.49 1.11
N ARG A 335 -1.72 5.05 2.33
CA ARG A 335 -2.80 5.95 2.77
C ARG A 335 -3.05 7.12 1.82
N ALA A 336 -2.01 7.65 1.17
CA ALA A 336 -2.15 8.79 0.24
C ALA A 336 -3.21 8.52 -0.84
N TRP A 337 -3.11 7.40 -1.58
CA TRP A 337 -4.11 7.08 -2.60
C TRP A 337 -5.42 6.60 -1.99
N ALA A 338 -5.39 5.93 -0.84
CA ALA A 338 -6.62 5.53 -0.15
C ALA A 338 -7.46 6.75 0.25
N TYR A 339 -6.83 7.83 0.73
CA TYR A 339 -7.52 9.09 1.02
C TYR A 339 -8.09 9.74 -0.24
N ALA A 340 -7.29 9.77 -1.32
CA ALA A 340 -7.71 10.36 -2.58
C ALA A 340 -8.91 9.61 -3.20
N LEU A 341 -8.85 8.27 -3.19
CA LEU A 341 -9.95 7.39 -3.57
C LEU A 341 -11.18 7.65 -2.69
N SER A 342 -11.03 7.66 -1.37
CA SER A 342 -12.14 7.87 -0.43
C SER A 342 -12.85 9.20 -0.67
N ALA A 343 -12.10 10.24 -1.02
CA ALA A 343 -12.62 11.57 -1.24
C ALA A 343 -13.32 11.73 -2.59
N ARG A 344 -12.72 11.20 -3.68
CA ARG A 344 -13.12 11.53 -5.06
C ARG A 344 -13.03 10.38 -6.06
N GLY A 345 -12.90 9.14 -5.60
CA GLY A 345 -12.80 7.97 -6.47
C GLY A 345 -11.57 7.99 -7.37
N GLU A 346 -11.72 7.43 -8.57
CA GLU A 346 -10.71 7.34 -9.63
C GLU A 346 -10.06 8.70 -9.93
N ALA A 347 -10.87 9.74 -10.11
CA ALA A 347 -10.38 11.09 -10.37
C ALA A 347 -9.55 11.67 -9.22
N GLY A 348 -9.82 11.24 -7.98
CA GLY A 348 -8.99 11.58 -6.82
C GLY A 348 -7.61 10.95 -6.91
N VAL A 349 -7.55 9.65 -7.21
CA VAL A 349 -6.30 8.90 -7.34
C VAL A 349 -5.45 9.42 -8.49
N ALA A 350 -6.07 9.68 -9.66
CA ALA A 350 -5.38 10.26 -10.82
C ALA A 350 -4.75 11.62 -10.46
N HIS A 351 -5.53 12.52 -9.86
CA HIS A 351 -5.03 13.83 -9.47
C HIS A 351 -3.94 13.75 -8.38
N LEU A 352 -4.01 12.79 -7.45
CA LEU A 352 -2.91 12.56 -6.50
C LEU A 352 -1.62 12.19 -7.23
N LEU A 353 -1.68 11.30 -8.23
CA LEU A 353 -0.50 10.90 -9.00
C LEU A 353 0.10 12.08 -9.79
N ASP A 354 -0.76 12.97 -10.31
CA ASP A 354 -0.32 14.23 -10.93
C ASP A 354 0.41 15.14 -9.92
N LEU A 355 -0.11 15.27 -8.69
CA LEU A 355 0.53 16.04 -7.63
C LEU A 355 1.91 15.45 -7.27
N ILE A 356 2.01 14.13 -7.11
CA ILE A 356 3.28 13.44 -6.86
C ILE A 356 4.27 13.73 -7.98
N ALA A 357 3.86 13.61 -9.24
CA ALA A 357 4.71 13.90 -10.39
C ALA A 357 5.20 15.35 -10.41
N ALA A 358 4.30 16.31 -10.16
CA ALA A 358 4.63 17.73 -10.14
C ALA A 358 5.64 18.07 -9.02
N GLU A 359 5.41 17.56 -7.82
CA GLU A 359 6.29 17.77 -6.66
C GLU A 359 7.67 17.10 -6.86
N MET A 360 7.71 15.92 -7.49
CA MET A 360 8.97 15.28 -7.88
C MET A 360 9.76 16.15 -8.87
N ARG A 361 9.11 16.72 -9.90
CA ARG A 361 9.79 17.61 -10.86
C ARG A 361 10.42 18.80 -10.15
N VAL A 362 9.71 19.41 -9.20
CA VAL A 362 10.24 20.51 -8.39
C VAL A 362 11.46 20.06 -7.59
N ALA A 363 11.33 18.96 -6.83
CA ALA A 363 12.42 18.45 -6.00
C ALA A 363 13.67 18.08 -6.81
N MET A 364 13.50 17.38 -7.94
CA MET A 364 14.58 16.98 -8.83
C MET A 364 15.25 18.20 -9.48
N THR A 365 14.47 19.16 -9.98
CA THR A 365 15.01 20.39 -10.56
C THR A 365 15.85 21.15 -9.55
N LEU A 366 15.31 21.37 -8.34
CA LEU A 366 15.98 22.13 -7.28
C LEU A 366 17.15 21.38 -6.62
N THR A 367 17.31 20.09 -6.89
CA THR A 367 18.48 19.29 -6.47
C THR A 367 19.44 18.98 -7.61
N GLY A 368 19.15 19.48 -8.82
CA GLY A 368 20.03 19.34 -9.98
C GLY A 368 19.97 17.97 -10.67
N ARG A 369 18.84 17.26 -10.60
CA ARG A 369 18.63 15.94 -11.20
C ARG A 369 17.68 16.00 -12.38
N ARG A 370 18.11 15.44 -13.51
CA ARG A 370 17.31 15.40 -14.75
C ARG A 370 16.57 14.09 -14.94
N SER A 371 17.00 13.02 -14.28
CA SER A 371 16.32 11.73 -14.35
C SER A 371 16.29 11.04 -12.98
N VAL A 372 15.36 10.10 -12.80
CA VAL A 372 15.27 9.28 -11.58
C VAL A 372 16.58 8.53 -11.31
N ALA A 373 17.27 8.09 -12.36
CA ALA A 373 18.55 7.39 -12.25
C ALA A 373 19.68 8.25 -11.66
N GLU A 374 19.58 9.58 -11.75
CA GLU A 374 20.56 10.52 -11.16
C GLU A 374 20.30 10.78 -9.66
N ILE A 375 19.21 10.26 -9.07
CA ILE A 375 18.90 10.44 -7.65
C ILE A 375 19.74 9.46 -6.81
N ASP A 376 20.61 10.02 -5.98
CA ASP A 376 21.47 9.29 -5.05
C ASP A 376 21.59 10.04 -3.70
N ARG A 377 22.39 9.51 -2.77
CA ARG A 377 22.58 10.13 -1.45
C ARG A 377 23.15 11.55 -1.49
N THR A 378 23.79 11.98 -2.58
CA THR A 378 24.33 13.34 -2.70
C THR A 378 23.25 14.41 -2.86
N VAL A 379 21.99 13.98 -3.07
CA VAL A 379 20.78 14.80 -3.01
C VAL A 379 20.40 15.19 -1.57
N LEU A 380 21.01 14.58 -0.54
CA LEU A 380 20.72 14.81 0.87
C LEU A 380 21.85 15.62 1.56
N VAL A 381 21.56 16.19 2.73
CA VAL A 381 22.55 16.85 3.64
C VAL A 381 22.53 16.27 5.04
#